data_AF-A0A2R7NNC6-F1
#
_entry.id   AF-A0A2R7NNC6-F1
#
_cell.length_a   1.000
_cell.length_b   1.000
_cell.length_c   1.000
_cell.angle_alpha   90.00
_cell.angle_beta   90.00
_cell.angle_gamma   90.00
#
_symmetry.space_group_name_H-M   'P 1'
#
loop_
_entity.id
_entity.type
_entity.pdbx_description
1 polymer ?
#
loop_
_entity_poly.entity_id
_entity_poly.type
_entity_poly.pdbx_seq_one_letter_code
_entity_poly.pdbx_strand_id
1 'polypeptide(L)'
;MNDEAKRKQLRKYKAFATGLFVLMAIIFIVTTILQKSNNSHWIGYVRAFAEAAMVGALADWFAVTALFRHPLGLPIPHTNLIENSKQRLGDNLGSFVVGNFLSPQNIRPYIQKLKVSNFVGEWLGKEKSQEILIKNLSDIVLDILNKLDDSTVSQFISKKVAEMTDDIKLNKVVGNGIGYILEKNDHQRIITNLSKQIKEYIIENDEMIQERVKQGSYSFIPSFVDHKIADKIADGLSDFFKEIEENPQHEVRGLITQKIHEFSVDLKEDPKWDEEFKTIKNGLLKNDKLDEYSNDIWVSIKKTLMKELQEENSSLKNYLSKNLNEFAQNLKTDENLQNKIDHWVRVTAYKYILKNTHQFGNLISTTVGNWQG
;
A
#
# COMPACT_ATOMS: atom_id res chain seq x y z
N MET A 1 26.27 4.38 -23.40
CA MET A 1 27.45 5.03 -24.02
C MET A 1 27.97 6.06 -23.02
N ASN A 2 29.11 5.81 -22.36
CA ASN A 2 29.62 6.64 -21.26
C ASN A 2 29.86 8.09 -21.69
N ASP A 3 29.49 9.06 -20.85
CA ASP A 3 29.65 10.49 -21.12
C ASP A 3 31.10 10.90 -21.39
N GLU A 4 32.05 10.18 -20.82
CA GLU A 4 33.47 10.40 -21.05
C GLU A 4 33.89 10.09 -22.51
N ALA A 5 33.30 9.06 -23.12
CA ALA A 5 33.56 8.70 -24.51
C ALA A 5 33.03 9.79 -25.46
N LYS A 6 31.83 10.32 -25.18
CA LYS A 6 31.23 11.43 -25.94
C LYS A 6 32.08 12.70 -25.85
N ARG A 7 32.62 13.03 -24.66
CA ARG A 7 33.50 14.20 -24.47
C ARG A 7 34.81 14.07 -25.24
N LYS A 8 35.45 12.89 -25.24
CA LYS A 8 36.67 12.63 -26.02
C LYS A 8 36.42 12.78 -27.52
N GLN A 9 35.30 12.24 -28.01
CA GLN A 9 34.91 12.34 -29.41
C GLN A 9 34.64 13.79 -29.83
N LEU A 10 33.94 14.57 -29.00
CA LEU A 10 33.69 15.99 -29.25
C LEU A 10 35.00 16.80 -29.34
N ARG A 11 35.97 16.56 -28.44
CA ARG A 11 37.28 17.23 -28.47
C ARG A 11 38.05 16.92 -29.75
N LYS A 12 38.04 15.68 -30.21
CA LYS A 12 38.71 15.27 -31.46
C LYS A 12 38.12 15.99 -32.67
N TYR A 13 36.79 16.04 -32.80
CA TYR A 13 36.15 16.74 -33.92
C TYR A 13 36.37 18.24 -33.87
N LYS A 14 36.30 18.86 -32.67
CA LYS A 14 36.64 20.27 -32.51
C LYS A 14 38.09 20.56 -32.94
N ALA A 15 39.05 19.75 -32.49
CA ALA A 15 40.45 19.90 -32.87
C ALA A 15 40.67 19.75 -34.38
N PHE A 16 40.01 18.78 -35.01
CA PHE A 16 40.08 18.58 -36.46
C PHE A 16 39.48 19.78 -37.23
N ALA A 17 38.30 20.25 -36.84
CA ALA A 17 37.66 21.41 -37.47
C ALA A 17 38.48 22.70 -37.30
N THR A 18 39.01 22.96 -36.10
CA THR A 18 39.92 24.09 -35.84
C THR A 18 41.21 23.95 -36.65
N GLY A 19 41.78 22.74 -36.76
CA GLY A 19 42.97 22.48 -37.57
C GLY A 19 42.75 22.78 -39.05
N LEU A 20 41.61 22.35 -39.61
CA LEU A 20 41.26 22.63 -41.01
C LEU A 20 41.04 24.13 -41.25
N PHE A 21 40.40 24.83 -40.31
CA PHE A 21 40.25 26.29 -40.37
C PHE A 21 41.60 27.02 -40.37
N VAL A 22 42.49 26.66 -39.45
CA VAL A 22 43.84 27.25 -39.37
C VAL A 22 44.63 26.96 -40.64
N LEU A 23 44.54 25.75 -41.20
CA LEU A 23 45.17 25.40 -42.46
C LEU A 23 44.70 26.31 -43.60
N MET A 24 43.39 26.50 -43.75
CA MET A 24 42.84 27.40 -44.78
C MET A 24 43.26 28.86 -44.57
N ALA A 25 43.31 29.33 -43.31
CA ALA A 25 43.80 30.66 -42.99
C ALA A 25 45.28 30.85 -43.38
N ILE A 26 46.14 29.85 -43.11
CA ILE A 26 47.55 29.89 -43.52
C ILE A 26 47.66 29.91 -45.05
N ILE A 27 46.92 29.05 -45.75
CA ILE A 27 46.90 29.02 -47.23
C ILE A 27 46.49 30.38 -47.79
N PHE A 28 45.46 31.01 -47.22
CA PHE A 28 45.01 32.34 -47.61
C PHE A 28 46.09 33.42 -47.40
N ILE A 29 46.77 33.44 -46.24
CA ILE A 29 47.84 34.41 -45.95
C ILE A 29 49.02 34.23 -46.91
N VAL A 30 49.48 32.99 -47.08
CA VAL A 30 50.64 32.66 -47.93
C VAL A 30 50.35 33.02 -49.39
N THR A 31 49.18 32.65 -49.91
CA THR A 31 48.78 32.98 -51.29
C THR A 31 48.60 34.49 -51.49
N THR A 32 48.10 35.21 -50.48
CA THR A 32 48.00 36.69 -50.52
C THR A 32 49.36 37.36 -50.59
N ILE A 33 50.36 36.88 -49.83
CA ILE A 33 51.73 37.41 -49.88
C ILE A 33 52.40 37.08 -51.22
N LEU A 34 52.26 35.84 -51.70
CA LEU A 34 52.85 35.39 -52.97
C LEU A 34 52.27 36.13 -54.18
N GLN A 35 50.96 36.41 -54.17
CA GLN A 35 50.29 37.18 -55.23
C GLN A 35 50.84 38.61 -55.36
N LYS A 36 51.40 39.18 -54.28
CA LYS A 36 52.01 40.51 -54.29
C LYS A 36 53.39 40.54 -54.99
N SER A 37 54.08 39.40 -55.06
CA SER A 37 55.41 39.26 -55.67
C SER A 37 55.36 38.61 -57.06
N ASN A 38 54.33 37.81 -57.36
CA ASN A 38 54.26 37.02 -58.58
C ASN A 38 52.83 37.04 -59.18
N ASN A 39 52.70 37.44 -60.46
CA ASN A 39 51.40 37.76 -61.07
C ASN A 39 50.70 36.55 -61.73
N SER A 40 50.86 35.35 -61.17
CA SER A 40 50.37 34.10 -61.77
C SER A 40 48.90 33.84 -61.42
N HIS A 41 48.05 33.67 -62.44
CA HIS A 41 46.58 33.59 -62.28
C HIS A 41 46.08 32.43 -61.39
N TRP A 42 46.81 31.31 -61.30
CA TRP A 42 46.40 30.15 -60.48
C TRP A 42 46.41 30.43 -58.98
N ILE A 43 47.26 31.37 -58.52
CA ILE A 43 47.37 31.77 -57.11
C ILE A 43 46.05 32.43 -56.67
N GLY A 44 45.40 33.16 -57.57
CA GLY A 44 44.10 33.79 -57.31
C GLY A 44 42.98 32.79 -57.05
N TYR A 45 42.93 31.67 -57.77
CA TYR A 45 41.92 30.62 -57.54
C TYR A 45 42.09 29.93 -56.19
N VAL A 46 43.34 29.62 -55.79
CA VAL A 46 43.62 29.00 -54.48
C VAL A 46 43.31 29.96 -53.34
N ARG A 47 43.64 31.25 -53.51
CA ARG A 47 43.30 32.30 -52.54
C ARG A 47 41.78 32.41 -52.35
N ALA A 48 41.02 32.51 -53.43
CA ALA A 48 39.57 32.62 -53.38
C ALA A 48 38.92 31.39 -52.74
N PHE A 49 39.42 30.19 -53.02
CA PHE A 49 38.97 28.97 -52.37
C PHE A 49 39.24 28.98 -50.85
N ALA A 50 40.45 29.33 -50.45
CA ALA A 50 40.82 29.41 -49.03
C ALA A 50 40.04 30.49 -48.28
N GLU A 51 39.79 31.64 -48.92
CA GLU A 51 38.95 32.72 -48.41
C GLU A 51 37.51 32.25 -48.21
N ALA A 52 36.90 31.64 -49.23
CA ALA A 52 35.55 31.11 -49.16
C ALA A 52 35.41 30.02 -48.09
N ALA A 53 36.39 29.11 -47.98
CA ALA A 53 36.40 28.06 -46.96
C ALA A 53 36.54 28.63 -45.53
N MET A 54 37.41 29.63 -45.34
CA MET A 54 37.62 30.28 -44.04
C MET A 54 36.37 31.07 -43.61
N VAL A 55 35.81 31.88 -44.51
CA VAL A 55 34.59 32.66 -44.24
C VAL A 55 33.39 31.74 -44.01
N GLY A 56 33.25 30.67 -44.81
CA GLY A 56 32.20 29.67 -44.64
C GLY A 56 32.28 28.96 -43.28
N ALA A 57 33.48 28.59 -42.83
CA ALA A 57 33.69 27.98 -41.52
C ALA A 57 33.35 28.94 -40.36
N LEU A 58 33.67 30.24 -40.48
CA LEU A 58 33.28 31.25 -39.50
C LEU A 58 31.76 31.47 -39.45
N ALA A 59 31.10 31.47 -40.61
CA ALA A 59 29.65 31.64 -40.70
C ALA A 59 28.90 30.46 -40.06
N ASP A 60 29.32 29.22 -40.32
CA ASP A 60 28.74 28.02 -39.71
C ASP A 60 28.96 28.01 -38.18
N TRP A 61 30.18 28.32 -37.73
CA TRP A 61 30.46 28.46 -36.30
C TRP A 61 29.58 29.53 -35.64
N PHE A 62 29.43 30.69 -36.29
CA PHE A 62 28.57 31.76 -35.79
C PHE A 62 27.11 31.31 -35.72
N ALA A 63 26.58 30.66 -36.76
CA ALA A 63 25.19 30.21 -36.80
C ALA A 63 24.87 29.18 -35.71
N VAL A 64 25.71 28.15 -35.55
CA VAL A 64 25.53 27.14 -34.50
C VAL A 64 25.68 27.76 -33.12
N THR A 65 26.68 28.61 -32.93
CA THR A 65 26.89 29.27 -31.63
C THR A 65 25.73 30.20 -31.31
N ALA A 66 25.29 31.04 -32.23
CA ALA A 66 24.15 31.95 -32.08
C ALA A 66 22.82 31.22 -31.85
N LEU A 67 22.69 29.95 -32.22
CA LEU A 67 21.50 29.16 -31.91
C LEU A 67 21.43 28.77 -30.42
N PHE A 68 22.57 28.48 -29.79
CA PHE A 68 22.63 27.93 -28.43
C PHE A 68 23.23 28.85 -27.36
N ARG A 69 24.06 29.84 -27.75
CA ARG A 69 24.83 30.73 -26.85
C ARG A 69 25.08 32.08 -27.52
N HIS A 70 25.67 33.00 -26.77
CA HIS A 70 26.19 34.24 -27.32
C HIS A 70 27.58 34.02 -27.97
N PRO A 71 27.75 34.29 -29.28
CA PRO A 71 29.05 34.16 -29.94
C PRO A 71 30.06 35.14 -29.31
N LEU A 72 31.29 34.66 -29.08
CA LEU A 72 32.35 35.38 -28.33
C LEU A 72 31.94 35.85 -26.91
N GLY A 73 30.81 35.40 -26.37
CA GLY A 73 30.27 35.88 -25.09
C GLY A 73 29.65 37.28 -25.15
N LEU A 74 29.50 37.87 -26.34
CA LEU A 74 28.92 39.19 -26.52
C LEU A 74 27.39 39.10 -26.70
N PRO A 75 26.59 39.94 -26.01
CA PRO A 75 25.13 39.93 -26.10
C PRO A 75 24.66 40.58 -27.42
N ILE A 76 24.93 39.91 -28.54
CA ILE A 76 24.47 40.32 -29.87
C ILE A 76 22.94 40.09 -29.95
N PRO A 77 22.15 41.09 -30.37
CA PRO A 77 20.72 40.93 -30.61
C PRO A 77 20.41 39.73 -31.52
N HIS A 78 19.33 39.01 -31.27
CA HIS A 78 18.90 37.84 -32.05
C HIS A 78 19.87 36.63 -32.06
N THR A 79 20.76 36.53 -31.07
CA THR A 79 21.55 35.32 -30.78
C THR A 79 21.01 34.62 -29.52
N ASN A 80 21.53 33.44 -29.20
CA ASN A 80 21.06 32.59 -28.13
C ASN A 80 19.57 32.16 -28.29
N LEU A 81 19.15 31.87 -29.52
CA LEU A 81 17.73 31.69 -29.90
C LEU A 81 17.02 30.57 -29.12
N ILE A 82 17.67 29.41 -28.96
CA ILE A 82 17.07 28.28 -28.24
C ILE A 82 16.95 28.60 -26.75
N GLU A 83 18.01 29.10 -26.11
CA GLU A 83 18.00 29.49 -24.69
C GLU A 83 16.88 30.48 -24.38
N ASN A 84 16.76 31.53 -25.20
CA ASN A 84 15.75 32.57 -25.05
C ASN A 84 14.31 32.05 -25.30
N SER A 85 14.15 30.93 -26.01
CA SER A 85 12.85 30.35 -26.35
C SER A 85 12.55 29.02 -25.65
N LYS A 86 13.39 28.56 -24.70
CA LYS A 86 13.22 27.29 -23.99
C LYS A 86 11.84 27.12 -23.37
N GLN A 87 11.33 28.16 -22.73
CA GLN A 87 10.00 28.12 -22.11
C GLN A 87 8.91 27.88 -23.15
N ARG A 88 8.91 28.63 -24.25
CA ARG A 88 7.95 28.49 -25.34
C ARG A 88 8.06 27.11 -26.02
N LEU A 89 9.28 26.61 -26.21
CA LEU A 89 9.52 25.27 -26.73
C LEU A 89 8.98 24.19 -25.78
N GLY A 90 9.18 24.37 -24.47
CA GLY A 90 8.62 23.52 -23.43
C GLY A 90 7.09 23.51 -23.42
N ASP A 91 6.46 24.67 -23.50
CA ASP A 91 5.00 24.82 -23.53
C ASP A 91 4.39 24.14 -24.76
N ASN A 92 5.00 24.34 -25.94
CA ASN A 92 4.58 23.71 -27.18
C ASN A 92 4.77 22.20 -27.13
N LEU A 93 5.91 21.73 -26.62
CA LEU A 93 6.19 20.30 -26.50
C LEU A 93 5.24 19.63 -25.50
N GLY A 94 4.99 20.25 -24.35
CA GLY A 94 4.03 19.78 -23.35
C GLY A 94 2.62 19.67 -23.94
N SER A 95 2.16 20.72 -24.60
CA SER A 95 0.84 20.74 -25.27
C SER A 95 0.75 19.70 -26.38
N PHE A 96 1.81 19.54 -27.17
CA PHE A 96 1.90 18.52 -28.21
C PHE A 96 1.82 17.11 -27.63
N VAL A 97 2.56 16.82 -26.56
CA VAL A 97 2.55 15.49 -25.92
C VAL A 97 1.19 15.18 -25.32
N VAL A 98 0.58 16.15 -24.62
CA VAL A 98 -0.75 15.97 -24.05
C VAL A 98 -1.79 15.74 -25.14
N GLY A 99 -1.80 16.56 -26.19
CA GLY A 99 -2.76 16.48 -27.28
C GLY A 99 -2.62 15.21 -28.13
N ASN A 100 -1.39 14.75 -28.39
CA ASN A 100 -1.15 13.63 -29.31
C ASN A 100 -0.96 12.28 -28.61
N PHE A 101 -0.47 12.23 -27.38
CA PHE A 101 -0.20 10.95 -26.69
C PHE A 101 -1.12 10.71 -25.50
N LEU A 102 -1.58 11.76 -24.83
CA LEU A 102 -2.44 11.64 -23.66
C LEU A 102 -3.93 11.94 -23.93
N SER A 103 -4.33 11.94 -25.20
CA SER A 103 -5.73 12.14 -25.56
C SER A 103 -6.60 10.95 -25.14
N PRO A 104 -7.88 11.18 -24.82
CA PRO A 104 -8.83 10.10 -24.50
C PRO A 104 -8.87 8.98 -25.55
N GLN A 105 -8.75 9.33 -26.83
CA GLN A 105 -8.80 8.38 -27.94
C GLN A 105 -7.55 7.50 -28.00
N ASN A 106 -6.38 8.07 -27.70
CA ASN A 106 -5.12 7.35 -27.78
C ASN A 106 -4.86 6.49 -26.55
N ILE A 107 -5.30 6.90 -25.36
CA ILE A 107 -5.10 6.14 -24.12
C ILE A 107 -6.08 4.96 -23.99
N ARG A 108 -7.35 5.15 -24.40
CA ARG A 108 -8.42 4.18 -24.15
C ARG A 108 -8.10 2.75 -24.64
N PRO A 109 -7.56 2.52 -25.85
CA PRO A 109 -7.23 1.17 -26.32
C PRO A 109 -6.17 0.46 -25.49
N TYR A 110 -5.24 1.20 -24.88
CA TYR A 110 -4.21 0.64 -24.00
C TYR A 110 -4.78 0.28 -22.63
N ILE A 111 -5.57 1.17 -22.04
CA ILE A 111 -6.21 0.90 -20.74
C ILE A 111 -7.15 -0.29 -20.85
N GLN A 112 -7.94 -0.41 -21.92
CA GLN A 112 -8.86 -1.54 -22.11
C GLN A 112 -8.15 -2.91 -22.15
N LYS A 113 -6.87 -2.95 -22.53
CA LYS A 113 -6.07 -4.19 -22.57
C LYS A 113 -5.45 -4.56 -21.23
N LEU A 114 -5.54 -3.69 -20.20
CA LEU A 114 -4.97 -3.97 -18.89
C LEU A 114 -5.72 -5.14 -18.22
N LYS A 115 -4.99 -6.23 -17.96
CA LYS A 115 -5.44 -7.38 -17.18
C LYS A 115 -4.66 -7.43 -15.88
N VAL A 116 -5.05 -6.58 -14.93
CA VAL A 116 -4.30 -6.37 -13.68
C VAL A 116 -4.60 -7.48 -12.69
N SER A 117 -5.81 -8.06 -12.72
CA SER A 117 -6.20 -9.19 -11.87
C SER A 117 -5.21 -10.35 -11.96
N ASN A 118 -4.81 -10.74 -13.17
CA ASN A 118 -3.92 -11.88 -13.40
C ASN A 118 -2.51 -11.61 -12.89
N PHE A 119 -1.98 -10.42 -13.19
CA PHE A 119 -0.66 -10.01 -12.70
C PHE A 119 -0.62 -9.98 -11.17
N VAL A 120 -1.64 -9.40 -10.54
CA VAL A 120 -1.75 -9.33 -9.07
C VAL A 120 -1.92 -10.72 -8.47
N GLY A 121 -2.76 -11.58 -9.06
CA GLY A 121 -2.94 -12.95 -8.59
C GLY A 121 -1.67 -13.79 -8.70
N GLU A 122 -0.92 -13.68 -9.81
CA GLU A 122 0.38 -14.34 -9.96
C GLU A 122 1.43 -13.81 -8.98
N TRP A 123 1.48 -12.50 -8.80
CA TRP A 123 2.45 -11.88 -7.90
C TRP A 123 2.15 -12.22 -6.43
N LEU A 124 0.89 -12.09 -6.00
CA LEU A 124 0.44 -12.44 -4.65
C LEU A 124 0.50 -13.93 -4.38
N GLY A 125 0.45 -14.79 -5.40
CA GLY A 125 0.58 -16.24 -5.21
C GLY A 125 2.01 -16.71 -4.87
N LYS A 126 3.00 -15.81 -4.87
CA LYS A 126 4.38 -16.12 -4.48
C LYS A 126 4.59 -15.75 -3.01
N GLU A 127 5.01 -16.71 -2.20
CA GLU A 127 5.29 -16.53 -0.76
C GLU A 127 6.21 -15.33 -0.49
N LYS A 128 7.34 -15.23 -1.21
CA LYS A 128 8.26 -14.09 -1.11
C LYS A 128 7.59 -12.73 -1.37
N SER A 129 6.63 -12.65 -2.31
CA SER A 129 5.92 -11.40 -2.58
C SER A 129 5.00 -11.02 -1.41
N GLN A 130 4.34 -12.02 -0.82
CA GLN A 130 3.48 -11.83 0.35
C GLN A 130 4.29 -11.37 1.57
N GLU A 131 5.44 -11.99 1.83
CA GLU A 131 6.35 -11.58 2.90
C GLU A 131 6.77 -10.12 2.75
N ILE A 132 7.21 -9.72 1.54
CA ILE A 132 7.60 -8.34 1.24
C ILE A 132 6.42 -7.38 1.43
N LEU A 133 5.23 -7.76 0.93
CA LEU A 133 4.03 -6.94 1.06
C LEU A 133 3.64 -6.74 2.53
N ILE A 134 3.52 -7.84 3.28
CA ILE A 134 3.12 -7.83 4.69
C ILE A 134 4.14 -7.04 5.51
N LYS A 135 5.45 -7.24 5.27
CA LYS A 135 6.50 -6.48 5.96
C LYS A 135 6.39 -4.99 5.68
N ASN A 136 6.36 -4.57 4.43
CA ASN A 136 6.29 -3.15 4.07
C ASN A 136 5.00 -2.49 4.60
N LEU A 137 3.87 -3.19 4.53
CA LEU A 137 2.62 -2.70 5.11
C LEU A 137 2.70 -2.61 6.63
N SER A 138 3.34 -3.58 7.29
CA SER A 138 3.55 -3.55 8.74
C SER A 138 4.38 -2.34 9.13
N ASP A 139 5.47 -2.05 8.41
CA ASP A 139 6.33 -0.90 8.67
C ASP A 139 5.58 0.44 8.50
N ILE A 140 4.75 0.56 7.45
CA ILE A 140 3.91 1.75 7.22
C ILE A 140 2.90 1.93 8.34
N VAL A 141 2.21 0.87 8.73
CA VAL A 141 1.20 0.93 9.80
C VAL A 141 1.87 1.24 11.14
N LEU A 142 3.03 0.65 11.44
CA LEU A 142 3.82 0.96 12.63
C LEU A 142 4.24 2.42 12.67
N ASP A 143 4.73 2.98 11.57
CA ASP A 143 5.10 4.39 11.49
C ASP A 143 3.89 5.31 11.72
N ILE A 144 2.72 4.96 11.17
CA ILE A 144 1.47 5.68 11.44
C ILE A 144 1.09 5.58 12.92
N LEU A 145 1.07 4.38 13.51
CA LEU A 145 0.71 4.16 14.92
C LEU A 145 1.65 4.91 15.88
N ASN A 146 2.94 5.01 15.56
CA ASN A 146 3.91 5.75 16.35
C ASN A 146 3.74 7.27 16.25
N LYS A 147 3.23 7.78 15.12
CA LYS A 147 3.01 9.22 14.89
C LYS A 147 1.65 9.72 15.37
N LEU A 148 0.69 8.82 15.57
CA LEU A 148 -0.63 9.19 16.07
C LEU A 148 -0.55 9.61 17.53
N ASP A 149 -1.15 10.76 17.83
CA ASP A 149 -1.38 11.22 19.19
C ASP A 149 -2.55 10.45 19.82
N ASP A 150 -2.27 9.80 20.94
CA ASP A 150 -3.22 8.91 21.61
C ASP A 150 -4.45 9.69 22.10
N SER A 151 -4.25 10.92 22.60
CA SER A 151 -5.35 11.73 23.12
C SER A 151 -6.34 12.14 22.02
N THR A 152 -5.81 12.51 20.84
CA THR A 152 -6.62 12.88 19.68
C THR A 152 -7.44 11.68 19.18
N VAL A 153 -6.85 10.49 19.12
CA VAL A 153 -7.56 9.29 18.65
C VAL A 153 -8.63 8.86 19.66
N SER A 154 -8.32 8.88 20.94
CA SER A 154 -9.29 8.56 21.99
C SER A 154 -10.47 9.53 21.98
N GLN A 155 -10.24 10.83 21.85
CA GLN A 155 -11.33 11.82 21.71
C GLN A 155 -12.16 11.61 20.44
N PHE A 156 -11.52 11.25 19.32
CA PHE A 156 -12.22 10.90 18.09
C PHE A 156 -13.12 9.67 18.30
N ILE A 157 -12.63 8.64 18.99
CA ILE A 157 -13.41 7.45 19.35
C ILE A 157 -14.58 7.83 20.25
N SER A 158 -14.34 8.55 21.35
CA SER A 158 -15.39 9.04 22.27
C SER A 158 -16.48 9.78 21.51
N LYS A 159 -16.08 10.74 20.66
CA LYS A 159 -17.02 11.52 19.86
C LYS A 159 -17.82 10.65 18.90
N LYS A 160 -17.17 9.70 18.22
CA LYS A 160 -17.87 8.81 17.28
C LYS A 160 -18.84 7.88 17.99
N VAL A 161 -18.47 7.38 19.17
CA VAL A 161 -19.36 6.55 20.01
C VAL A 161 -20.52 7.38 20.56
N ALA A 162 -20.29 8.61 20.99
CA ALA A 162 -21.35 9.54 21.42
C ALA A 162 -22.30 9.94 20.29
N GLU A 163 -21.79 10.06 19.05
CA GLU A 163 -22.58 10.31 17.84
C GLU A 163 -23.39 9.07 17.39
N MET A 164 -23.17 7.88 17.96
CA MET A 164 -23.99 6.70 17.62
C MET A 164 -25.43 6.91 18.08
N THR A 165 -26.33 7.12 17.11
CA THR A 165 -27.76 7.39 17.34
C THR A 165 -28.48 6.16 17.92
N ASP A 166 -29.69 6.38 18.43
CA ASP A 166 -30.59 5.30 18.89
C ASP A 166 -31.12 4.43 17.75
N ASP A 167 -30.86 4.78 16.49
CA ASP A 167 -31.26 3.99 15.34
C ASP A 167 -30.51 2.65 15.28
N ILE A 168 -29.32 2.57 15.89
CA ILE A 168 -28.56 1.34 15.99
C ILE A 168 -29.14 0.48 17.12
N LYS A 169 -29.96 -0.50 16.73
CA LYS A 169 -30.47 -1.54 17.63
C LYS A 169 -29.36 -2.52 17.99
N LEU A 170 -28.56 -2.18 19.02
CA LEU A 170 -27.40 -2.95 19.46
C LEU A 170 -27.74 -4.42 19.76
N ASN A 171 -28.87 -4.67 20.41
CA ASN A 171 -29.40 -6.01 20.67
C ASN A 171 -29.56 -6.84 19.37
N LYS A 172 -30.07 -6.24 18.28
CA LYS A 172 -30.16 -6.91 16.98
C LYS A 172 -28.80 -7.16 16.35
N VAL A 173 -27.86 -6.23 16.47
CA VAL A 173 -26.49 -6.40 15.96
C VAL A 173 -25.81 -7.57 16.66
N VAL A 174 -25.87 -7.62 17.99
CA VAL A 174 -25.30 -8.70 18.80
C VAL A 174 -25.99 -10.03 18.49
N GLY A 175 -27.32 -10.05 18.44
CA GLY A 175 -28.07 -11.25 18.09
C GLY A 175 -27.71 -11.77 16.69
N ASN A 176 -27.56 -10.89 15.69
CA ASN A 176 -27.15 -11.29 14.34
C ASN A 176 -25.72 -11.83 14.32
N GLY A 177 -24.81 -11.22 15.09
CA GLY A 177 -23.44 -11.72 15.24
C GLY A 177 -23.39 -13.13 15.84
N ILE A 178 -24.15 -13.38 16.91
CA ILE A 178 -24.28 -14.73 17.49
C ILE A 178 -24.85 -15.71 16.46
N GLY A 179 -25.87 -15.29 15.69
CA GLY A 179 -26.44 -16.10 14.62
C GLY A 179 -25.40 -16.51 13.56
N TYR A 180 -24.56 -15.57 13.13
CA TYR A 180 -23.49 -15.84 12.18
C TYR A 180 -22.45 -16.84 12.71
N ILE A 181 -22.06 -16.73 13.99
CA ILE A 181 -21.15 -17.68 14.64
C ILE A 181 -21.75 -19.09 14.65
N LEU A 182 -23.05 -19.20 14.95
CA LEU A 182 -23.78 -20.47 14.92
C LEU A 182 -23.82 -21.08 13.51
N GLU A 183 -24.12 -20.28 12.49
CA GLU A 183 -24.14 -20.72 11.08
C GLU A 183 -22.80 -21.30 10.62
N LYS A 184 -21.69 -20.73 11.10
CA LYS A 184 -20.33 -21.19 10.80
C LYS A 184 -19.88 -22.36 11.68
N ASN A 185 -20.68 -22.75 12.67
CA ASN A 185 -20.30 -23.72 13.72
C ASN A 185 -19.05 -23.32 14.52
N ASP A 186 -18.71 -22.04 14.55
CA ASP A 186 -17.50 -21.55 15.22
C ASP A 186 -17.60 -21.70 16.75
N HIS A 187 -18.83 -21.66 17.30
CA HIS A 187 -19.09 -21.90 18.72
C HIS A 187 -18.71 -23.31 19.17
N GLN A 188 -18.67 -24.30 18.28
CA GLN A 188 -18.26 -25.66 18.63
C GLN A 188 -16.81 -25.72 19.11
N ARG A 189 -15.94 -24.85 18.57
CA ARG A 189 -14.53 -24.76 19.02
C ARG A 189 -14.45 -24.19 20.44
N ILE A 190 -15.32 -23.24 20.77
CA ILE A 190 -15.43 -22.68 22.13
C ILE A 190 -15.86 -23.79 23.09
N ILE A 191 -16.89 -24.57 22.73
CA ILE A 191 -17.35 -25.70 23.57
C ILE A 191 -16.21 -26.70 23.79
N THR A 192 -15.51 -27.12 22.73
CA THR A 192 -14.36 -28.05 22.85
C THR A 192 -13.30 -27.51 23.82
N ASN A 193 -12.90 -26.24 23.66
CA ASN A 193 -11.87 -25.64 24.49
C ASN A 193 -12.31 -25.49 25.95
N LEU A 194 -13.56 -25.09 26.20
CA LEU A 194 -14.10 -24.96 27.55
C LEU A 194 -14.24 -26.32 28.24
N SER A 195 -14.77 -27.34 27.53
CA SER A 195 -14.85 -28.70 28.07
C SER A 195 -13.47 -29.24 28.46
N LYS A 196 -12.46 -29.00 27.62
CA LYS A 196 -11.08 -29.35 27.93
C LYS A 196 -10.57 -28.63 29.19
N GLN A 197 -10.76 -27.32 29.29
CA GLN A 197 -10.32 -26.54 30.46
C GLN A 197 -11.03 -26.95 31.74
N ILE A 198 -12.33 -27.25 31.69
CA ILE A 198 -13.08 -27.71 32.86
C ILE A 198 -12.57 -29.08 33.32
N LYS A 199 -12.35 -30.01 32.37
CA LYS A 199 -11.73 -31.31 32.64
C LYS A 199 -10.36 -31.15 33.32
N GLU A 200 -9.48 -30.33 32.74
CA GLU A 200 -8.14 -30.06 33.30
C GLU A 200 -8.24 -29.44 34.70
N TYR A 201 -9.12 -28.46 34.89
CA TYR A 201 -9.35 -27.84 36.19
C TYR A 201 -9.82 -28.85 37.25
N ILE A 202 -10.73 -29.78 36.90
CA ILE A 202 -11.18 -30.84 37.81
C ILE A 202 -10.02 -31.73 38.23
N ILE A 203 -9.18 -32.16 37.28
CA ILE A 203 -8.03 -33.04 37.54
C ILE A 203 -6.99 -32.32 38.42
N GLU A 204 -6.70 -31.04 38.13
CA GLU A 204 -5.68 -30.26 38.84
C GLU A 204 -6.13 -29.85 40.26
N ASN A 205 -7.45 -29.80 40.52
CA ASN A 205 -8.03 -29.33 41.77
C ASN A 205 -8.80 -30.44 42.51
N ASP A 206 -8.33 -31.69 42.44
CA ASP A 206 -8.96 -32.84 43.10
C ASP A 206 -9.15 -32.64 44.62
N GLU A 207 -8.17 -32.03 45.29
CA GLU A 207 -8.26 -31.71 46.73
C GLU A 207 -9.46 -30.81 47.07
N MET A 208 -9.81 -29.88 46.18
CA MET A 208 -10.99 -29.01 46.36
C MET A 208 -12.28 -29.84 46.34
N ILE A 209 -12.37 -30.84 45.47
CA ILE A 209 -13.53 -31.72 45.38
C ILE A 209 -13.63 -32.60 46.63
N GLN A 210 -12.51 -33.16 47.07
CA GLN A 210 -12.44 -33.93 48.33
C GLN A 210 -12.91 -33.12 49.53
N GLU A 211 -12.46 -31.87 49.65
CA GLU A 211 -12.88 -30.99 50.75
C GLU A 211 -14.38 -30.67 50.69
N ARG A 212 -14.91 -30.37 49.50
CA ARG A 212 -16.34 -30.10 49.29
C ARG A 212 -17.22 -31.30 49.62
N VAL A 213 -16.81 -32.50 49.23
CA VAL A 213 -17.53 -33.74 49.56
C VAL A 213 -17.51 -33.97 51.07
N LYS A 214 -16.34 -33.84 51.71
CA LYS A 214 -16.19 -33.98 53.16
C LYS A 214 -17.05 -32.99 53.95
N GLN A 215 -17.18 -31.74 53.48
CA GLN A 215 -18.05 -30.73 54.10
C GLN A 215 -19.54 -31.06 53.97
N GLY A 216 -19.94 -31.71 52.87
CA GLY A 216 -21.32 -32.15 52.63
C GLY A 216 -21.68 -33.49 53.29
N SER A 217 -20.68 -34.27 53.69
CA SER A 217 -20.87 -35.57 54.32
C SER A 217 -21.32 -35.49 55.78
N TYR A 218 -22.17 -36.43 56.19
CA TYR A 218 -22.58 -36.55 57.58
C TYR A 218 -21.41 -37.01 58.47
N SER A 219 -21.35 -36.54 59.71
CA SER A 219 -20.24 -36.82 60.64
C SER A 219 -20.04 -38.30 61.01
N PHE A 220 -21.00 -39.18 60.72
CA PHE A 220 -20.88 -40.62 60.93
C PHE A 220 -20.23 -41.36 59.75
N ILE A 221 -20.00 -40.69 58.61
CA ILE A 221 -19.34 -41.27 57.45
C ILE A 221 -17.82 -41.29 57.68
N PRO A 222 -17.14 -42.44 57.53
CA PRO A 222 -15.69 -42.51 57.65
C PRO A 222 -14.98 -41.75 56.54
N SER A 223 -13.87 -41.08 56.84
CA SER A 223 -13.14 -40.24 55.87
C SER A 223 -12.67 -40.99 54.62
N PHE A 224 -12.32 -42.28 54.73
CA PHE A 224 -11.91 -43.07 53.56
C PHE A 224 -13.05 -43.27 52.55
N VAL A 225 -14.31 -43.24 53.01
CA VAL A 225 -15.50 -43.31 52.16
C VAL A 225 -15.68 -41.97 51.43
N ASP A 226 -15.52 -40.84 52.15
CA ASP A 226 -15.59 -39.50 51.56
C ASP A 226 -14.55 -39.31 50.44
N HIS A 227 -13.30 -39.74 50.66
CA HIS A 227 -12.26 -39.66 49.63
C HIS A 227 -12.63 -40.50 48.40
N LYS A 228 -13.05 -41.75 48.60
CA LYS A 228 -13.42 -42.62 47.48
C LYS A 228 -14.63 -42.11 46.70
N ILE A 229 -15.59 -41.46 47.36
CA ILE A 229 -16.72 -40.80 46.72
C ILE A 229 -16.24 -39.60 45.92
N ALA A 230 -15.38 -38.77 46.51
CA ALA A 230 -14.80 -37.60 45.85
C ALA A 230 -14.01 -38.00 44.59
N ASP A 231 -13.12 -38.99 44.68
CA ASP A 231 -12.36 -39.51 43.55
C ASP A 231 -13.31 -39.95 42.42
N LYS A 232 -14.39 -40.66 42.76
CA LYS A 232 -15.38 -41.11 41.76
C LYS A 232 -16.18 -39.98 41.12
N ILE A 233 -16.43 -38.91 41.86
CA ILE A 233 -17.08 -37.71 41.32
C ILE A 233 -16.11 -36.97 40.40
N ALA A 234 -14.86 -36.79 40.83
CA ALA A 234 -13.82 -36.12 40.04
C ALA A 234 -13.56 -36.87 38.72
N ASP A 235 -13.32 -38.18 38.80
CA ASP A 235 -13.17 -39.08 37.64
C ASP A 235 -14.39 -38.98 36.72
N GLY A 236 -15.60 -39.16 37.27
CA GLY A 236 -16.82 -39.17 36.48
C GLY A 236 -17.12 -37.84 35.79
N LEU A 237 -16.86 -36.71 36.44
CA LEU A 237 -17.03 -35.38 35.83
C LEU A 237 -15.94 -35.12 34.78
N SER A 238 -14.69 -35.48 35.06
CA SER A 238 -13.58 -35.38 34.11
C SER A 238 -13.87 -36.18 32.85
N ASP A 239 -14.29 -37.44 32.99
CA ASP A 239 -14.68 -38.31 31.88
C ASP A 239 -15.86 -37.72 31.10
N PHE A 240 -16.88 -37.20 31.79
CA PHE A 240 -18.02 -36.55 31.13
C PHE A 240 -17.60 -35.33 30.29
N PHE A 241 -16.73 -34.45 30.80
CA PHE A 241 -16.23 -33.32 30.02
C PHE A 241 -15.29 -33.74 28.89
N LYS A 242 -14.56 -34.84 29.06
CA LYS A 242 -13.79 -35.46 27.98
C LYS A 242 -14.69 -35.99 26.87
N GLU A 243 -15.81 -36.64 27.21
CA GLU A 243 -16.79 -37.09 26.22
C GLU A 243 -17.38 -35.92 25.43
N ILE A 244 -17.70 -34.79 26.10
CA ILE A 244 -18.12 -33.57 25.42
C ILE A 244 -17.00 -33.05 24.51
N GLU A 245 -15.75 -33.02 24.97
CA GLU A 245 -14.59 -32.56 24.19
C GLU A 245 -14.40 -33.39 22.91
N GLU A 246 -14.42 -34.72 23.01
CA GLU A 246 -14.04 -35.66 21.95
C GLU A 246 -15.19 -36.03 21.00
N ASN A 247 -16.44 -36.00 21.45
CA ASN A 247 -17.60 -36.36 20.64
C ASN A 247 -18.32 -35.12 20.07
N PRO A 248 -18.21 -34.82 18.77
CA PRO A 248 -18.90 -33.68 18.16
C PRO A 248 -20.43 -33.79 18.19
N GLN A 249 -20.97 -35.01 18.33
CA GLN A 249 -22.42 -35.30 18.35
C GLN A 249 -22.96 -35.47 19.78
N HIS A 250 -22.20 -35.07 20.80
CA HIS A 250 -22.64 -35.16 22.19
C HIS A 250 -23.93 -34.33 22.44
N GLU A 251 -24.90 -34.88 23.16
CA GLU A 251 -26.22 -34.26 23.39
C GLU A 251 -26.11 -32.84 24.01
N VAL A 252 -25.21 -32.67 24.98
CA VAL A 252 -24.91 -31.36 25.60
C VAL A 252 -24.46 -30.31 24.59
N ARG A 253 -23.68 -30.68 23.55
CA ARG A 253 -23.29 -29.72 22.50
C ARG A 253 -24.50 -29.23 21.72
N GLY A 254 -25.42 -30.14 21.43
CA GLY A 254 -26.71 -29.83 20.79
C GLY A 254 -27.55 -28.91 21.66
N LEU A 255 -27.69 -29.22 22.95
CA LEU A 255 -28.43 -28.40 23.92
C LEU A 255 -27.84 -26.99 24.06
N ILE A 256 -26.51 -26.86 24.18
CA ILE A 256 -25.82 -25.57 24.24
C ILE A 256 -26.09 -24.78 22.95
N THR A 257 -25.97 -25.42 21.80
CA THR A 257 -26.24 -24.80 20.49
C THR A 257 -27.67 -24.26 20.43
N GLN A 258 -28.65 -25.06 20.84
CA GLN A 258 -30.04 -24.67 20.90
C GLN A 258 -30.25 -23.48 21.84
N LYS A 259 -29.65 -23.49 23.04
CA LYS A 259 -29.80 -22.41 24.02
C LYS A 259 -29.16 -21.10 23.54
N ILE A 260 -28.00 -21.16 22.88
CA ILE A 260 -27.38 -19.98 22.26
C ILE A 260 -28.24 -19.45 21.12
N HIS A 261 -28.86 -20.34 20.34
CA HIS A 261 -29.78 -19.95 19.27
C HIS A 261 -31.04 -19.26 19.82
N GLU A 262 -31.71 -19.85 20.82
CA GLU A 262 -32.85 -19.25 21.53
C GLU A 262 -32.48 -17.86 22.06
N PHE A 263 -31.34 -17.74 22.74
CA PHE A 263 -30.85 -16.46 23.24
C PHE A 263 -30.57 -15.43 22.12
N SER A 264 -30.05 -15.87 20.97
CA SER A 264 -29.84 -15.01 19.79
C SER A 264 -31.16 -14.47 19.24
N VAL A 265 -32.23 -15.27 19.25
CA VAL A 265 -33.57 -14.86 18.85
C VAL A 265 -34.15 -13.89 19.87
N ASP A 266 -34.10 -14.22 21.15
CA ASP A 266 -34.59 -13.37 22.24
C ASP A 266 -33.95 -11.99 22.19
N LEU A 267 -32.64 -11.91 22.01
CA LEU A 267 -31.92 -10.63 21.85
C LEU A 267 -32.48 -9.74 20.72
N LYS A 268 -32.99 -10.34 19.64
CA LYS A 268 -33.48 -9.60 18.46
C LYS A 268 -34.95 -9.18 18.61
N GLU A 269 -35.74 -9.99 19.31
CA GLU A 269 -37.20 -9.93 19.27
C GLU A 269 -37.84 -9.51 20.60
N ASP A 270 -37.26 -9.87 21.74
CA ASP A 270 -37.82 -9.56 23.05
C ASP A 270 -37.55 -8.08 23.44
N PRO A 271 -38.61 -7.28 23.69
CA PRO A 271 -38.48 -5.88 24.10
C PRO A 271 -37.64 -5.64 25.35
N LYS A 272 -37.53 -6.64 26.24
CA LYS A 272 -36.66 -6.55 27.43
C LYS A 272 -35.23 -6.20 27.04
N TRP A 273 -34.71 -6.79 25.96
CA TRP A 273 -33.34 -6.54 25.52
C TRP A 273 -33.17 -5.17 24.87
N ASP A 274 -34.24 -4.56 24.33
CA ASP A 274 -34.18 -3.16 23.89
C ASP A 274 -33.91 -2.22 25.08
N GLU A 275 -34.57 -2.43 26.23
CA GLU A 275 -34.38 -1.60 27.43
C GLU A 275 -33.05 -1.85 28.13
N GLU A 276 -32.63 -3.11 28.27
CA GLU A 276 -31.34 -3.47 28.87
C GLU A 276 -30.18 -2.86 28.08
N PHE A 277 -30.19 -3.00 26.74
CA PHE A 277 -29.12 -2.42 25.91
C PHE A 277 -29.15 -0.89 25.89
N LYS A 278 -30.32 -0.25 26.01
CA LYS A 278 -30.40 1.21 26.21
C LYS A 278 -29.77 1.62 27.54
N THR A 279 -30.03 0.86 28.60
CA THR A 279 -29.46 1.13 29.93
C THR A 279 -27.93 0.98 29.91
N ILE A 280 -27.42 -0.09 29.30
CA ILE A 280 -25.98 -0.32 29.11
C ILE A 280 -25.37 0.81 28.28
N LYS A 281 -25.97 1.17 27.14
CA LYS A 281 -25.53 2.28 26.27
C LYS A 281 -25.46 3.58 27.04
N ASN A 282 -26.53 3.96 27.74
CA ASN A 282 -26.58 5.20 28.52
C ASN A 282 -25.57 5.22 29.66
N GLY A 283 -25.28 4.06 30.27
CA GLY A 283 -24.23 3.90 31.26
C GLY A 283 -22.82 4.15 30.69
N LEU A 284 -22.57 3.64 29.48
CA LEU A 284 -21.29 3.80 28.76
C LEU A 284 -21.11 5.23 28.21
N LEU A 285 -22.19 5.89 27.81
CA LEU A 285 -22.17 7.25 27.24
C LEU A 285 -22.07 8.38 28.29
N LYS A 286 -21.98 8.06 29.59
CA LYS A 286 -21.69 9.09 30.59
C LYS A 286 -20.28 9.62 30.35
N ASN A 287 -20.16 10.91 30.04
CA ASN A 287 -18.92 11.57 29.59
C ASN A 287 -17.67 11.18 30.38
N ASP A 288 -17.76 11.17 31.71
CA ASP A 288 -16.61 10.87 32.59
C ASP A 288 -16.02 9.46 32.35
N LYS A 289 -16.85 8.49 31.97
CA LYS A 289 -16.43 7.11 31.69
C LYS A 289 -16.12 6.85 30.22
N LEU A 290 -16.80 7.57 29.32
CA LEU A 290 -16.64 7.36 27.88
C LEU A 290 -15.22 7.68 27.41
N ASP A 291 -14.62 8.74 27.95
CA ASP A 291 -13.24 9.13 27.62
C ASP A 291 -12.22 8.14 28.18
N GLU A 292 -12.43 7.67 29.41
CA GLU A 292 -11.60 6.62 30.03
C GLU A 292 -11.66 5.32 29.20
N TYR A 293 -12.85 4.84 28.88
CA TYR A 293 -13.03 3.63 28.06
C TYR A 293 -12.44 3.78 26.66
N SER A 294 -12.61 4.94 26.02
CA SER A 294 -12.06 5.19 24.68
C SER A 294 -10.54 5.24 24.70
N ASN A 295 -9.94 5.77 25.77
CA ASN A 295 -8.50 5.71 26.00
C ASN A 295 -8.01 4.28 26.16
N ASP A 296 -8.63 3.50 27.05
CA ASP A 296 -8.19 2.14 27.34
C ASP A 296 -8.32 1.22 26.12
N ILE A 297 -9.43 1.35 25.37
CA ILE A 297 -9.64 0.63 24.12
C ILE A 297 -8.54 1.00 23.12
N TRP A 298 -8.25 2.29 22.93
CA TRP A 298 -7.23 2.73 21.99
C TRP A 298 -5.84 2.22 22.38
N VAL A 299 -5.43 2.39 23.63
CA VAL A 299 -4.13 1.93 24.13
C VAL A 299 -3.99 0.42 23.98
N SER A 300 -5.04 -0.34 24.31
CA SER A 300 -5.05 -1.80 24.15
C SER A 300 -4.93 -2.24 22.69
N ILE A 301 -5.70 -1.61 21.79
CA ILE A 301 -5.65 -1.88 20.35
C ILE A 301 -4.27 -1.52 19.79
N LYS A 302 -3.76 -0.32 20.08
CA LYS A 302 -2.45 0.15 19.61
C LYS A 302 -1.36 -0.80 20.07
N LYS A 303 -1.33 -1.16 21.35
CA LYS A 303 -0.34 -2.08 21.91
C LYS A 303 -0.39 -3.46 21.25
N THR A 304 -1.59 -4.03 21.09
CA THR A 304 -1.78 -5.36 20.48
C THR A 304 -1.36 -5.35 19.01
N LEU A 305 -1.80 -4.35 18.24
CA LEU A 305 -1.41 -4.20 16.84
C LEU A 305 0.09 -3.98 16.68
N MET A 306 0.71 -3.12 17.50
CA MET A 306 2.15 -2.90 17.45
C MET A 306 2.91 -4.22 17.68
N LYS A 307 2.50 -5.01 18.68
CA LYS A 307 3.11 -6.32 18.95
C LYS A 307 2.97 -7.27 17.74
N GLU A 308 1.75 -7.45 17.23
CA GLU A 308 1.46 -8.33 16.09
C GLU A 308 2.18 -7.88 14.80
N LEU A 309 2.42 -6.59 14.62
CA LEU A 309 3.13 -6.06 13.44
C LEU A 309 4.66 -6.14 13.59
N GLN A 310 5.19 -6.12 14.81
CA GLN A 310 6.63 -6.22 15.07
C GLN A 310 7.14 -7.67 15.05
N GLU A 311 6.38 -8.61 15.58
CA GLU A 311 6.78 -10.02 15.61
C GLU A 311 6.86 -10.61 14.20
N GLU A 312 7.93 -11.34 13.88
CA GLU A 312 8.12 -11.94 12.55
C GLU A 312 7.00 -12.94 12.22
N ASN A 313 6.65 -13.81 13.17
CA ASN A 313 5.64 -14.86 13.03
C ASN A 313 4.44 -14.62 13.97
N SER A 314 3.65 -13.58 13.69
CA SER A 314 2.48 -13.23 14.47
C SER A 314 1.19 -13.88 13.95
N SER A 315 0.16 -13.97 14.79
CA SER A 315 -1.13 -14.55 14.41
C SER A 315 -1.79 -13.73 13.30
N LEU A 316 -1.68 -12.41 13.38
CA LEU A 316 -2.18 -11.48 12.38
C LEU A 316 -1.48 -11.67 11.02
N LYS A 317 -0.15 -11.75 11.00
CA LYS A 317 0.60 -11.93 9.75
C LYS A 317 0.32 -13.28 9.10
N ASN A 318 0.21 -14.34 9.90
CA ASN A 318 -0.16 -15.68 9.43
C ASN A 318 -1.58 -15.69 8.85
N TYR A 319 -2.53 -15.03 9.52
CA TYR A 319 -3.89 -14.87 9.02
C TYR A 319 -3.91 -14.08 7.70
N LEU A 320 -3.19 -12.96 7.61
CA LEU A 320 -3.09 -12.16 6.39
C LEU A 320 -2.46 -12.95 5.24
N SER A 321 -1.38 -13.69 5.50
CA SER A 321 -0.72 -14.54 4.50
C SER A 321 -1.68 -15.60 3.94
N LYS A 322 -2.41 -16.30 4.82
CA LYS A 322 -3.43 -17.26 4.42
C LYS A 322 -4.52 -16.64 3.55
N ASN A 323 -5.07 -15.50 3.96
CA ASN A 323 -6.12 -14.80 3.20
C ASN A 323 -5.60 -14.23 1.88
N LEU A 324 -4.36 -13.73 1.82
CA LEU A 324 -3.73 -13.30 0.58
C LEU A 324 -3.55 -14.47 -0.38
N ASN A 325 -3.24 -15.66 0.12
CA ASN A 325 -3.14 -16.86 -0.70
C ASN A 325 -4.50 -17.28 -1.25
N GLU A 326 -5.54 -17.32 -0.41
CA GLU A 326 -6.93 -17.59 -0.84
C GLU A 326 -7.40 -16.56 -1.87
N PHE A 327 -7.13 -15.27 -1.63
CA PHE A 327 -7.45 -14.19 -2.55
C PHE A 327 -6.68 -14.32 -3.88
N ALA A 328 -5.39 -14.63 -3.84
CA ALA A 328 -4.57 -14.85 -5.02
C ALA A 328 -5.08 -16.04 -5.85
N GLN A 329 -5.55 -17.10 -5.19
CA GLN A 329 -6.16 -18.25 -5.86
C GLN A 329 -7.49 -17.87 -6.51
N ASN A 330 -8.37 -17.17 -5.79
CA ASN A 330 -9.64 -16.69 -6.33
C ASN A 330 -9.44 -15.75 -7.52
N LEU A 331 -8.42 -14.88 -7.46
CA LEU A 331 -8.05 -14.01 -8.58
C LEU A 331 -7.62 -14.77 -9.84
N LYS A 332 -7.14 -16.02 -9.72
CA LYS A 332 -6.75 -16.85 -10.87
C LYS A 332 -7.91 -17.67 -11.42
N THR A 333 -8.85 -18.08 -10.58
CA THR A 333 -9.91 -19.04 -10.94
C THR A 333 -11.28 -18.41 -11.18
N ASP A 334 -11.59 -17.25 -10.58
CA ASP A 334 -12.89 -16.58 -10.69
C ASP A 334 -12.87 -15.48 -11.76
N GLU A 335 -13.43 -15.78 -12.94
CA GLU A 335 -13.54 -14.83 -14.05
C GLU A 335 -14.42 -13.61 -13.72
N ASN A 336 -15.43 -13.75 -12.85
CA ASN A 336 -16.29 -12.64 -12.46
C ASN A 336 -15.52 -11.65 -11.59
N LEU A 337 -14.76 -12.16 -10.62
CA LEU A 337 -13.87 -11.36 -9.77
C LEU A 337 -12.80 -10.65 -10.61
N GLN A 338 -12.15 -11.35 -11.54
CA GLN A 338 -11.18 -10.77 -12.47
C GLN A 338 -11.78 -9.60 -13.25
N ASN A 339 -12.95 -9.81 -13.87
CA ASN A 339 -13.62 -8.78 -14.66
C ASN A 339 -14.01 -7.56 -13.83
N LYS A 340 -14.48 -7.75 -12.58
CA LYS A 340 -14.80 -6.65 -11.67
C LYS A 340 -13.57 -5.81 -11.34
N ILE A 341 -12.46 -6.46 -10.98
CA ILE A 341 -11.21 -5.79 -10.60
C ILE A 341 -10.61 -5.08 -11.81
N ASP A 342 -10.47 -5.77 -12.93
CA ASP A 342 -9.97 -5.18 -14.17
C ASP A 342 -10.82 -3.99 -14.60
N HIS A 343 -12.14 -4.09 -14.56
CA HIS A 343 -13.03 -2.98 -14.89
C HIS A 343 -12.81 -1.80 -13.95
N TRP A 344 -12.79 -2.03 -12.65
CA TRP A 344 -12.56 -0.98 -11.65
C TRP A 344 -11.21 -0.30 -11.84
N VAL A 345 -10.14 -1.07 -12.07
CA VAL A 345 -8.79 -0.51 -12.34
C VAL A 345 -8.79 0.29 -13.63
N ARG A 346 -9.41 -0.20 -14.71
CA ARG A 346 -9.49 0.51 -16.00
C ARG A 346 -10.20 1.85 -15.86
N VAL A 347 -11.35 1.88 -15.19
CA VAL A 347 -12.13 3.11 -14.95
C VAL A 347 -11.34 4.09 -14.08
N THR A 348 -10.73 3.61 -13.00
CA THR A 348 -9.95 4.44 -12.08
C THR A 348 -8.72 5.01 -12.76
N ALA A 349 -7.92 4.17 -13.43
CA ALA A 349 -6.73 4.59 -14.17
C ALA A 349 -7.09 5.63 -15.24
N TYR A 350 -8.14 5.39 -16.03
CA TYR A 350 -8.59 6.33 -17.04
C TYR A 350 -8.99 7.69 -16.44
N LYS A 351 -9.77 7.68 -15.36
CA LYS A 351 -10.21 8.90 -14.65
C LYS A 351 -9.02 9.70 -14.11
N TYR A 352 -8.08 9.04 -13.45
CA TYR A 352 -6.92 9.71 -12.84
C TYR A 352 -5.91 10.20 -13.88
N ILE A 353 -5.65 9.43 -14.94
CA ILE A 353 -4.76 9.85 -16.01
C ILE A 353 -5.33 11.09 -16.69
N LEU A 354 -6.61 11.08 -17.09
CA LEU A 354 -7.24 12.22 -17.75
C LEU A 354 -7.27 13.47 -16.85
N LYS A 355 -7.60 13.31 -15.56
CA LYS A 355 -7.63 14.42 -14.59
C LYS A 355 -6.26 15.10 -14.44
N ASN A 356 -5.16 14.36 -14.62
CA ASN A 356 -3.81 14.86 -14.41
C ASN A 356 -3.03 15.14 -15.70
N THR A 357 -3.63 14.98 -16.89
CA THR A 357 -2.96 15.24 -18.19
C THR A 357 -2.30 16.61 -18.27
N HIS A 358 -2.96 17.64 -17.75
CA HIS A 358 -2.41 18.99 -17.69
C HIS A 358 -1.13 19.07 -16.83
N GLN A 359 -1.06 18.34 -15.71
CA GLN A 359 0.13 18.32 -14.86
C GLN A 359 1.32 17.66 -15.59
N PHE A 360 1.09 16.65 -16.42
CA PHE A 360 2.14 16.07 -17.27
C PHE A 360 2.65 17.08 -18.31
N GLY A 361 1.76 17.84 -18.95
CA GLY A 361 2.14 18.92 -19.85
C GLY A 361 3.01 19.97 -19.16
N ASN A 362 2.60 20.38 -17.96
CA ASN A 362 3.36 21.32 -17.14
C ASN A 362 4.73 20.77 -16.70
N LEU A 363 4.81 19.48 -16.36
CA LEU A 363 6.08 18.84 -15.99
C LEU A 363 7.07 18.87 -17.17
N ILE A 364 6.60 18.58 -18.38
CA ILE A 364 7.44 18.63 -19.59
C ILE A 364 7.86 20.08 -19.87
N SER A 365 6.91 21.03 -19.82
CA SER A 365 7.20 22.44 -20.02
C SER A 365 8.26 22.95 -19.04
N THR A 366 8.07 22.70 -17.75
CA THR A 366 9.02 23.14 -16.70
C THR A 366 10.37 22.44 -16.80
N THR A 367 10.42 21.16 -17.17
CA THR A 367 11.69 20.43 -17.35
C THR A 367 12.51 21.01 -18.51
N VAL A 368 11.86 21.33 -19.63
CA VAL A 368 12.53 21.93 -20.79
C VAL A 368 12.87 23.40 -20.53
N GLY A 369 11.98 24.15 -19.86
CA GLY A 369 12.21 25.55 -19.49
C GLY A 369 13.39 25.73 -18.54
N ASN A 370 13.57 24.81 -17.58
CA ASN A 370 14.66 24.83 -16.60
C ASN A 370 15.93 24.12 -17.06
N TRP A 371 15.98 23.60 -18.29
CA TRP A 371 17.12 22.87 -18.78
C TRP A 371 18.34 23.79 -18.91
N GLN A 372 19.46 23.45 -18.26
CA GLN A 372 20.74 24.16 -18.41
C GLN A 372 21.57 23.50 -19.53
N GLY A 373 22.00 24.30 -20.52
CA GLY A 373 22.70 23.84 -21.73
C GLY A 373 24.22 23.82 -21.68
#